data_AF-A0A914ASV4-F1
#
_entry.id   AF-A0A914ASV4-F1
#
_cell.length_a   1.000
_cell.length_b   1.000
_cell.length_c   1.000
_cell.angle_alpha   90.00
_cell.angle_beta   90.00
_cell.angle_gamma   90.00
#
_symmetry.space_group_name_H-M   'P 1'
#
loop_
_entity.id
_entity.type
_entity.pdbx_description
1 polymer ?
#
loop_
_entity_poly.entity_id
_entity_poly.type
_entity_poly.pdbx_seq_one_letter_code
_entity_poly.pdbx_strand_id
1 'polypeptide(L)'
;MATRAPLTDFFFIFVSLGVICQTGTIEEKIFQRQVHKKALSSCVVDYEEDVERHFSLDQLRDLFPLNESTISDTHDKIKCRRCVNNIQARPPPADTDCNSDLAHWNHCAGKRGIPDAVLKQALETNRVTFVFHH
;
A
#
# COMPACT_ATOMS: atom_id res chain seq x y z
N MET A 1 17.02 -23.42 14.54
CA MET A 1 15.70 -23.70 15.14
C MET A 1 14.92 -22.40 15.20
N ALA A 2 14.09 -22.13 14.19
CA ALA A 2 13.13 -21.03 14.22
C ALA A 2 11.74 -21.68 14.10
N THR A 3 11.26 -22.20 15.22
CA THR A 3 9.87 -22.60 15.37
C THR A 3 9.03 -21.34 15.55
N ARG A 4 8.20 -20.99 14.57
CA ARG A 4 7.02 -20.13 14.80
C ARG A 4 6.01 -20.29 13.67
N ALA A 5 4.99 -21.10 13.95
CA ALA A 5 3.61 -20.86 13.55
C ALA A 5 2.81 -20.85 14.86
N PRO A 6 1.85 -19.93 15.09
CA PRO A 6 0.49 -20.14 14.57
C PRO A 6 -0.31 -18.86 14.22
N LEU A 7 -0.91 -18.84 13.02
CA LEU A 7 -2.23 -18.28 12.65
C LEU A 7 -2.78 -16.96 13.28
N THR A 8 -1.98 -16.07 13.88
CA THR A 8 -2.46 -14.81 14.49
C THR A 8 -1.65 -13.55 14.17
N ASP A 9 -0.60 -13.65 13.34
CA ASP A 9 0.17 -12.49 12.89
C ASP A 9 -0.49 -11.84 11.66
N PHE A 10 -1.65 -11.23 11.88
CA PHE A 10 -2.28 -10.36 10.88
C PHE A 10 -1.48 -9.06 10.79
N PHE A 11 -0.60 -8.97 9.79
CA PHE A 11 0.16 -7.76 9.49
C PHE A 11 -0.68 -6.83 8.63
N PHE A 12 -0.91 -5.61 9.10
CA PHE A 12 -1.73 -4.62 8.42
C PHE A 12 -0.89 -3.50 7.81
N ILE A 13 -1.42 -2.93 6.73
CA ILE A 13 -0.98 -1.65 6.18
C ILE A 13 -1.99 -0.61 6.60
N PHE A 14 -1.51 0.50 7.14
CA PHE A 14 -2.35 1.65 7.49
C PHE A 14 -2.18 2.75 6.44
N VAL A 15 -3.28 3.23 5.89
CA VAL A 15 -3.30 4.37 4.96
C VAL A 15 -4.04 5.53 5.62
N SER A 16 -3.53 6.76 5.53
CA SER A 16 -4.03 7.94 6.30
C SER A 16 -5.53 8.21 6.22
N LEU A 17 -6.26 7.63 5.25
CA LEU A 17 -7.72 7.71 5.12
C LEU A 17 -8.49 6.66 5.96
N GLY A 18 -7.85 6.01 6.93
CA GLY A 18 -8.48 4.96 7.76
C GLY A 18 -8.69 3.64 7.02
N VAL A 19 -8.05 3.47 5.87
CA VAL A 19 -8.05 2.21 5.12
C VAL A 19 -7.01 1.28 5.74
N ILE A 20 -7.46 0.09 6.11
CA ILE A 20 -6.63 -0.98 6.66
C ILE A 20 -6.77 -2.16 5.70
N CYS A 21 -5.64 -2.75 5.32
CA CYS A 21 -5.61 -3.99 4.54
C CYS A 21 -4.52 -4.92 5.06
N GLN A 22 -4.76 -6.22 4.95
CA GLN A 22 -3.80 -7.24 5.34
C GLN A 22 -2.69 -7.39 4.29
N THR A 23 -1.46 -7.28 4.75
CA THR A 23 -0.22 -7.30 3.95
C THR A 23 -0.07 -8.60 3.17
N GLY A 24 0.26 -8.49 1.90
CA GLY A 24 0.55 -9.64 1.03
C GLY A 24 -0.67 -10.48 0.69
N THR A 25 -1.87 -10.08 1.11
CA THR A 25 -3.11 -10.84 0.86
C THR A 25 -3.92 -10.27 -0.30
N ILE A 26 -5.03 -10.96 -0.61
CA ILE A 26 -6.04 -10.48 -1.55
C ILE A 26 -6.58 -9.09 -1.18
N GLU A 27 -6.65 -8.72 0.11
CA GLU A 27 -7.11 -7.40 0.53
C GLU A 27 -6.20 -6.30 -0.01
N GLU A 28 -4.88 -6.50 0.07
CA GLU A 28 -3.91 -5.56 -0.48
C GLU A 28 -3.98 -5.50 -2.02
N LYS A 29 -4.19 -6.64 -2.69
CA LYS A 29 -4.40 -6.68 -4.16
C LYS A 29 -5.68 -5.95 -4.59
N ILE A 30 -6.76 -6.07 -3.81
CA ILE A 30 -8.00 -5.32 -4.03
C ILE A 30 -7.76 -3.82 -3.80
N PHE A 31 -7.07 -3.45 -2.73
CA PHE A 31 -6.70 -2.07 -2.43
C PHE A 31 -5.91 -1.43 -3.58
N GLN A 32 -4.88 -2.11 -4.09
CA GLN A 32 -4.12 -1.67 -5.27
C GLN A 32 -5.02 -1.36 -6.46
N ARG A 33 -6.02 -2.22 -6.72
CA ARG A 33 -6.98 -1.99 -7.82
C ARG A 33 -7.88 -0.78 -7.58
N GLN A 34 -8.30 -0.53 -6.35
CA GLN A 34 -9.10 0.65 -6.03
C GLN A 34 -8.30 1.93 -6.19
N VAL A 35 -7.03 1.93 -5.77
CA VAL A 35 -6.11 3.06 -5.97
C VAL A 35 -5.86 3.29 -7.46
N HIS A 36 -5.59 2.23 -8.22
CA HIS A 36 -5.36 2.33 -9.67
C HIS A 36 -6.59 2.85 -10.43
N LYS A 37 -7.79 2.40 -10.07
CA LYS A 37 -9.05 2.92 -10.64
C LYS A 37 -9.25 4.40 -10.35
N LYS A 38 -8.92 4.87 -9.14
CA LYS A 38 -8.98 6.30 -8.80
C LYS A 38 -7.98 7.12 -9.62
N ALA A 39 -6.75 6.62 -9.78
CA ALA A 39 -5.74 7.27 -10.61
C ALA A 39 -6.21 7.42 -12.07
N LEU A 40 -6.81 6.38 -12.65
CA LEU A 40 -7.37 6.43 -14.02
C LEU A 40 -8.60 7.35 -14.11
N SER A 41 -9.50 7.29 -13.13
CA SER A 41 -10.70 8.15 -13.09
C SER A 41 -10.36 9.64 -13.00
N SER A 42 -9.21 9.99 -12.40
CA SER A 42 -8.74 11.38 -12.34
C SER A 42 -8.17 11.92 -13.67
N CYS A 43 -7.93 11.04 -14.65
CA CYS A 43 -7.38 11.39 -15.97
C CYS A 43 -8.43 11.38 -17.10
N VAL A 44 -9.65 10.92 -16.86
CA VAL A 44 -10.70 10.84 -17.88
C VAL A 44 -11.61 12.06 -17.79
N VAL A 45 -11.33 13.02 -18.66
CA VAL A 45 -12.29 14.05 -19.09
C VAL A 45 -12.77 13.64 -20.49
N ASP A 46 -14.07 13.41 -20.59
CA ASP A 46 -14.92 13.24 -21.78
C ASP A 46 -14.32 12.49 -22.97
N TYR A 47 -14.63 11.20 -23.12
CA TYR A 47 -15.09 10.59 -24.38
C TYR A 47 -15.73 9.23 -24.04
N GLU A 48 -17.03 9.14 -24.29
CA GLU A 48 -17.80 7.89 -24.25
C GLU A 48 -17.22 6.90 -25.27
N GLU A 49 -16.82 5.70 -24.82
CA GLU A 49 -16.97 4.43 -25.56
C GLU A 49 -16.30 3.27 -24.77
N ASP A 50 -17.15 2.43 -24.17
CA ASP A 50 -17.02 0.96 -24.10
C ASP A 50 -15.65 0.30 -23.81
N VAL A 51 -14.87 0.81 -22.84
CA VAL A 51 -13.60 0.17 -22.45
C VAL A 51 -13.82 -1.01 -21.47
N GLU A 52 -14.06 -2.18 -22.06
CA GLU A 52 -13.65 -3.52 -21.65
C GLU A 52 -13.57 -3.84 -20.14
N ARG A 53 -14.65 -4.44 -19.62
CA ARG A 53 -14.71 -5.12 -18.31
C ARG A 53 -13.94 -6.45 -18.27
N HIS A 54 -12.95 -6.67 -19.12
CA HIS A 54 -12.27 -7.96 -19.24
C HIS A 54 -11.02 -8.00 -18.33
N PHE A 55 -11.13 -8.70 -17.19
CA PHE A 55 -9.95 -9.12 -16.45
C PHE A 55 -9.21 -10.19 -17.27
N SER A 56 -7.91 -9.97 -17.51
CA SER A 56 -7.07 -11.04 -18.04
C SER A 56 -6.95 -12.19 -17.03
N LEU A 57 -6.72 -13.41 -17.52
CA LEU A 57 -6.48 -14.57 -16.67
C LEU A 57 -5.29 -14.34 -15.72
N ASP A 58 -4.25 -13.66 -16.18
CA ASP A 58 -3.08 -13.34 -15.35
C ASP A 58 -3.43 -12.36 -14.22
N GLN A 59 -4.27 -11.36 -14.49
CA GLN A 59 -4.78 -10.47 -13.45
C GLN A 59 -5.63 -11.21 -12.43
N LEU A 60 -6.45 -12.19 -12.84
CA LEU A 60 -7.21 -13.02 -11.91
C LEU A 60 -6.28 -13.91 -11.08
N ARG A 61 -5.23 -14.47 -11.69
CA ARG A 61 -4.23 -15.27 -10.99
C ARG A 61 -3.43 -14.48 -9.96
N ASP A 62 -3.16 -13.18 -10.18
CA ASP A 62 -2.44 -12.32 -9.23
C ASP A 62 -3.27 -11.93 -7.98
N LEU A 63 -4.57 -12.27 -7.91
CA LEU A 63 -5.41 -11.98 -6.75
C LEU A 63 -5.22 -12.92 -5.56
N PHE A 64 -4.94 -14.19 -5.84
CA PHE A 64 -4.96 -15.28 -4.87
C PHE A 64 -3.62 -15.62 -4.19
N PRO A 65 -2.44 -15.27 -4.74
CA PRO A 65 -1.18 -15.52 -4.07
C PRO A 65 -1.08 -14.74 -2.76
N LEU A 66 -0.68 -15.44 -1.70
CA LEU A 66 -0.23 -14.86 -0.45
C LEU A 66 1.28 -14.58 -0.53
N ASN A 67 1.70 -13.36 -0.24
CA ASN A 67 3.11 -13.00 -0.13
C ASN A 67 3.47 -12.73 1.34
N GLU A 68 4.05 -13.72 2.01
CA GLU A 68 4.46 -13.61 3.43
C GLU A 68 5.79 -12.88 3.63
N SER A 69 6.54 -12.65 2.55
CA SER A 69 7.89 -12.08 2.61
C SER A 69 7.94 -10.56 2.47
N THR A 70 6.83 -9.94 2.06
CA THR A 70 6.74 -8.49 1.87
C THR A 70 6.25 -7.78 3.13
N ILE A 71 6.69 -6.53 3.30
CA ILE A 71 6.10 -5.60 4.29
C ILE A 71 4.95 -4.78 3.68
N SER A 72 4.89 -4.67 2.35
CA SER A 72 3.78 -4.12 1.58
C SER A 72 3.97 -4.44 0.10
N ASP A 73 3.09 -5.28 -0.45
CA ASP A 73 3.08 -5.58 -1.89
C ASP A 73 2.80 -4.32 -2.73
N THR A 74 2.02 -3.38 -2.17
CA THR A 74 1.72 -2.08 -2.77
C THR A 74 2.98 -1.25 -2.94
N HIS A 75 3.80 -1.15 -1.90
CA HIS A 75 5.09 -0.45 -1.98
C HIS A 75 6.04 -1.13 -2.99
N ASP A 76 6.08 -2.47 -3.00
CA ASP A 76 6.90 -3.23 -3.95
C ASP A 76 6.48 -2.94 -5.40
N LYS A 77 5.18 -2.87 -5.68
CA LYS A 77 4.65 -2.54 -7.01
C LYS A 77 4.89 -1.09 -7.44
N ILE A 78 4.89 -0.14 -6.50
CA ILE A 78 5.24 1.27 -6.77
C ILE A 78 6.69 1.39 -7.26
N LYS A 79 7.57 0.44 -6.92
CA LYS A 79 9.02 0.49 -7.23
C LYS A 79 9.62 1.83 -6.78
N CYS A 80 9.32 2.22 -5.55
CA CYS A 80 9.66 3.53 -4.99
C CYS A 80 11.18 3.77 -5.02
N ARG A 81 11.60 4.91 -5.58
CA ARG A 81 13.01 5.36 -5.61
C ARG A 81 13.37 6.28 -4.44
N ARG A 82 12.39 6.64 -3.60
CA ARG A 82 12.58 7.49 -2.41
C ARG A 82 12.91 6.68 -1.17
N CYS A 83 12.57 5.39 -1.16
CA CYS A 83 12.86 4.48 -0.06
C CYS A 83 14.13 3.67 -0.34
N VAL A 84 15.05 3.62 0.63
CA VAL A 84 16.26 2.81 0.60
C VAL A 84 16.30 1.97 1.87
N ASN A 85 16.40 0.64 1.73
CA ASN A 85 16.35 -0.30 2.86
C ASN A 85 15.13 -0.05 3.79
N ASN A 86 13.95 0.16 3.21
CA ASN A 86 12.70 0.45 3.92
C ASN A 86 12.70 1.75 4.74
N ILE A 87 13.63 2.66 4.44
CA ILE A 87 13.70 4.00 5.04
C ILE A 87 13.48 5.01 3.93
N GLN A 88 12.47 5.87 4.10
CA GLN A 88 12.27 6.99 3.20
C GLN A 88 13.44 7.98 3.34
N ALA A 89 14.29 8.02 2.31
CA ALA A 89 15.47 8.86 2.24
C ALA A 89 15.15 10.27 1.70
N ARG A 90 14.06 10.41 0.94
CA ARG A 90 13.63 11.69 0.36
C ARG A 90 12.14 11.95 0.65
N PRO A 91 11.76 13.18 1.01
CA PRO A 91 10.36 13.54 1.20
C PRO A 91 9.58 13.42 -0.12
N PRO A 92 8.24 13.30 -0.06
CA PRO A 92 7.42 13.48 -1.25
C PRO A 92 7.53 14.91 -1.81
N PRO A 93 7.08 15.16 -3.06
CA PRO A 93 6.95 16.51 -3.59
C PRO A 93 6.09 17.41 -2.69
N ALA A 94 6.38 18.71 -2.64
CA ALA A 94 5.74 19.63 -1.69
C ALA A 94 4.30 20.03 -2.07
N ASP A 95 3.91 19.78 -3.32
CA ASP A 95 2.63 20.10 -3.93
C ASP A 95 1.65 18.91 -3.94
N THR A 96 1.91 17.88 -3.13
CA THR A 96 1.04 16.71 -3.02
C THR A 96 -0.05 16.92 -1.98
N ASP A 97 -1.11 16.12 -2.11
CA ASP A 97 -2.25 16.07 -1.19
C ASP A 97 -2.76 14.63 -1.01
N CYS A 98 -3.85 14.47 -0.25
CA CYS A 98 -4.51 13.19 -0.04
C CYS A 98 -5.19 12.59 -1.29
N ASN A 99 -5.17 13.28 -2.44
CA ASN A 99 -5.66 12.76 -3.72
C ASN A 99 -4.53 12.34 -4.66
N SER A 100 -3.29 12.68 -4.32
CA SER A 100 -2.10 12.32 -5.07
C SER A 100 -1.86 10.80 -5.06
N ASP A 101 -1.14 10.29 -6.06
CA ASP A 101 -0.75 8.87 -6.11
C ASP A 101 0.01 8.44 -4.84
N LEU A 102 -0.18 7.20 -4.39
CA LEU A 102 0.55 6.65 -3.23
C LEU A 102 2.07 6.74 -3.39
N ALA A 103 2.59 6.72 -4.63
CA ALA A 103 3.99 6.96 -4.94
C ALA A 103 4.50 8.34 -4.48
N HIS A 104 3.59 9.29 -4.27
CA HIS A 104 3.85 10.64 -3.79
C HIS A 104 3.47 10.87 -2.33
N TRP A 105 3.07 9.84 -1.59
CA TRP A 105 2.80 9.94 -0.16
C TRP A 105 4.07 9.64 0.67
N ASN A 106 4.05 9.94 1.96
CA ASN A 106 5.08 9.47 2.89
C ASN A 106 4.96 7.96 3.10
N HIS A 107 6.11 7.31 3.20
CA HIS A 107 6.29 5.85 3.20
C HIS A 107 7.05 5.45 4.46
N CYS A 108 6.38 4.71 5.35
CA CYS A 108 6.93 4.37 6.65
C CYS A 108 6.82 2.87 6.93
N ALA A 109 7.95 2.16 6.88
CA ALA A 109 8.06 0.78 7.38
C ALA A 109 8.32 0.70 8.90
N GLY A 110 8.36 1.86 9.59
CA GLY A 110 8.64 1.94 11.01
C GLY A 110 8.33 3.33 11.55
N LYS A 111 8.56 3.55 12.85
CA LYS A 111 8.13 4.78 13.55
C LYS A 111 8.81 6.09 13.15
N ARG A 112 9.78 6.05 12.23
CA ARG A 112 10.48 7.25 11.75
C ARG A 112 9.61 7.92 10.69
N GLY A 113 9.41 9.23 10.82
CA GLY A 113 8.64 10.03 9.85
C GLY A 113 7.14 10.11 10.13
N ILE A 114 6.63 9.41 11.15
CA ILE A 114 5.21 9.43 11.52
C ILE A 114 4.93 10.60 12.49
N PRO A 115 4.07 11.56 12.11
CA PRO A 115 3.69 12.66 12.99
C PRO A 115 2.61 12.27 14.02
N ASP A 116 1.74 11.32 13.66
CA ASP A 116 0.60 10.93 14.49
C ASP A 116 1.01 9.94 15.61
N ALA A 117 0.67 10.28 16.86
CA ALA A 117 1.06 9.49 18.02
C ALA A 117 0.40 8.09 18.06
N VAL A 118 -0.85 7.98 17.59
CA VAL A 118 -1.61 6.73 17.56
C VAL A 118 -1.04 5.80 16.49
N LEU A 119 -0.73 6.33 15.29
CA LEU A 119 -0.07 5.55 14.23
C LEU A 119 1.32 5.09 14.64
N LYS A 120 2.06 5.95 15.35
CA LYS A 120 3.37 5.59 15.90
C LYS A 120 3.26 4.43 16.88
N GLN A 121 2.27 4.46 17.78
CA GLN A 121 2.02 3.36 18.71
C GLN A 121 1.58 2.08 17.98
N ALA A 122 0.74 2.20 16.94
CA ALA A 122 0.32 1.05 16.14
C ALA A 122 1.51 0.33 15.48
N LEU A 123 2.46 1.09 14.94
CA LEU A 123 3.73 0.55 14.40
C LEU A 123 4.60 -0.12 15.46
N GLU A 124 4.55 0.31 16.72
CA GLU A 124 5.28 -0.33 17.82
C GLU A 124 4.69 -1.68 18.24
N THR A 125 3.44 -1.99 17.86
CA THR A 125 2.82 -3.28 18.17
C THR A 125 3.32 -4.45 17.30
N ASN A 126 4.16 -4.18 16.29
CA ASN A 126 4.55 -5.13 15.24
C ASN A 126 3.38 -5.75 14.46
N ARG A 127 2.15 -5.24 14.61
CA ARG A 127 0.99 -5.65 13.81
C ARG A 127 0.82 -4.81 12.55
N VAL A 128 1.53 -3.69 12.45
CA VAL A 128 1.56 -2.83 11.26
C VAL A 128 2.94 -2.95 10.63
N THR A 129 3.00 -3.37 9.37
CA THR A 129 4.27 -3.56 8.62
C THR A 129 4.63 -2.35 7.78
N PHE A 130 3.64 -1.56 7.38
CA PHE A 130 3.86 -0.39 6.53
C PHE A 130 2.74 0.63 6.69
N VAL A 131 3.09 1.91 6.53
CA VAL A 131 2.16 3.03 6.57
C VAL A 131 2.38 3.94 5.37
N PHE A 132 1.30 4.25 4.67
CA PHE A 132 1.23 5.35 3.71
C PHE A 132 0.50 6.52 4.35
N HIS A 133 1.13 7.70 4.42
CA HIS A 133 0.46 8.88 4.98
C HIS A 133 0.77 10.16 4.21
N HIS A 134 -0.13 11.13 4.32
CA HIS A 134 0.05 12.49 3.84
C HIS A 134 -0.04 13.43 5.04
#